data_AF-A0A820EKG8-F1
#
_entry.id   AF-A0A820EKG8-F1
#
_cell.length_a   1.000
_cell.length_b   1.000
_cell.length_c   1.000
_cell.angle_alpha   90.00
_cell.angle_beta   90.00
_cell.angle_gamma   90.00
#
_symmetry.space_group_name_H-M   'P 1'
#
loop_
_entity.id
_entity.type
_entity.pdbx_description
1 polymer ?
#
loop_
_entity_poly.entity_id
_entity_poly.type
_entity_poly.pdbx_seq_one_letter_code
_entity_poly.pdbx_strand_id
1 'polypeptide(L)'
;MSTNEQQQNTEQLNMLKERFPHINENKLTRVLQRHDGDFDKHNIFLICIFLDQVCARLNQREARCNKWESLETRFGPAITTLQQENPSIQSFKRFRLLKIMERFEGDLEKVNEFLQKVEKKHCHKDRDTSTSRYQRREELKTKYASQLAQLATSGINVDRPWVLRLLEKHEGDVNKVIEIKAKFAEFDTKYANQIAQLEAEDFPVKNKRILARLLEKSNGDIDVVKQFAQERQEKHLKRKDHRSISPTMKTQEDNETCRKRHDFNSDDLENLKKLRLAGVHGNPRKVLATFHECNDSIELTQVRMQ
;
A
#
# COMPACT_ATOMS: atom_id res chain seq x y z
N MET A 1 41.77 31.11 4.72
CA MET A 1 40.43 31.66 4.40
C MET A 1 40.55 33.16 4.34
N SER A 2 40.06 33.76 3.27
CA SER A 2 39.91 35.22 3.20
C SER A 2 38.92 35.67 4.29
N THR A 3 39.11 36.86 4.86
CA THR A 3 38.13 37.46 5.80
C THR A 3 36.71 37.48 5.23
N ASN A 4 36.58 37.58 3.90
CA ASN A 4 35.30 37.54 3.20
C ASN A 4 34.63 36.15 3.25
N GLU A 5 35.39 35.06 3.20
CA GLU A 5 34.81 33.69 3.26
C GLU A 5 34.28 33.38 4.66
N GLN A 6 34.95 33.86 5.70
CA GLN A 6 34.47 33.70 7.07
C GLN A 6 33.17 34.47 7.30
N GLN A 7 33.05 35.68 6.73
CA GLN A 7 31.84 36.48 6.84
C GLN A 7 30.66 35.83 6.09
N GLN A 8 30.88 35.33 4.88
CA GLN A 8 29.86 34.63 4.08
C GLN A 8 29.38 33.34 4.77
N ASN A 9 30.28 32.54 5.34
CA ASN A 9 29.91 31.34 6.09
C ASN A 9 29.10 31.67 7.35
N THR A 10 29.41 32.80 8.00
CA THR A 10 28.67 33.26 9.18
C THR A 10 27.25 33.69 8.83
N GLU A 11 27.07 34.41 7.72
CA GLU A 11 25.75 34.81 7.21
C GLU A 11 24.91 33.60 6.79
N GLN A 12 25.50 32.63 6.09
CA GLN A 12 24.81 31.40 5.70
C GLN A 12 24.40 30.57 6.92
N LEU A 13 25.26 30.46 7.93
CA LEU A 13 24.95 29.78 9.18
C LEU A 13 23.79 30.49 9.91
N ASN A 14 23.77 31.82 9.95
CA ASN A 14 22.68 32.58 10.57
C ASN A 14 21.35 32.40 9.83
N MET A 15 21.34 32.44 8.49
CA MET A 15 20.13 32.13 7.72
C MET A 15 19.60 30.71 8.00
N LEU A 16 20.50 29.73 8.10
CA LEU A 16 20.11 28.35 8.42
C LEU A 16 19.59 28.22 9.86
N LYS A 17 20.16 28.96 10.82
CA LYS A 17 19.66 29.00 12.20
C LYS A 17 18.28 29.63 12.31
N GLU A 18 18.04 30.75 11.62
CA GLU A 18 16.71 31.39 11.60
C GLU A 18 15.66 30.49 10.97
N ARG A 19 16.03 29.77 9.90
CA ARG A 19 15.12 28.86 9.20
C ARG A 19 14.89 27.53 9.92
N PHE A 20 15.89 27.04 10.67
CA PHE A 20 15.84 25.76 11.37
C PHE A 20 16.27 25.87 12.85
N PRO A 21 15.51 26.58 13.70
CA PRO A 21 15.93 26.86 15.08
C PRO A 21 16.03 25.62 15.97
N HIS A 22 15.45 24.49 15.54
CA HIS A 22 15.45 23.21 16.26
C HIS A 22 16.69 22.35 15.95
N ILE A 23 17.47 22.69 14.92
CA ILE A 23 18.66 21.92 14.53
C ILE A 23 19.86 22.39 15.34
N ASN A 24 20.57 21.44 15.96
CA ASN A 24 21.78 21.72 16.72
C ASN A 24 22.83 22.43 15.85
N GLU A 25 23.33 23.57 16.32
CA GLU A 25 24.31 24.42 15.65
C GLU A 25 25.55 23.64 15.19
N ASN A 26 26.07 22.73 16.02
CA ASN A 26 27.24 21.91 15.68
C ASN A 26 26.99 20.99 14.48
N LYS A 27 25.73 20.61 14.22
CA LYS A 27 25.37 19.83 13.03
C LYS A 27 25.35 20.72 11.78
N LEU A 28 24.81 21.93 11.88
CA LEU A 28 24.81 22.90 10.78
C LEU A 28 26.24 23.30 10.38
N THR A 29 27.10 23.58 11.36
CA THR A 29 28.50 23.93 11.12
C THR A 29 29.28 22.79 10.45
N ARG A 30 29.03 21.53 10.84
CA ARG A 30 29.66 20.36 10.18
C ARG A 30 29.19 20.15 8.74
N VAL A 31 27.96 20.53 8.41
CA VAL A 31 27.46 20.48 7.02
C VAL A 31 28.13 21.55 6.18
N LEU A 32 28.26 22.77 6.71
CA LEU A 32 28.96 23.87 6.03
C LEU A 32 30.46 23.58 5.84
N GLN A 33 31.12 22.95 6.82
CA GLN A 33 32.55 22.61 6.74
C GLN A 33 32.88 21.44 5.80
N ARG A 34 31.90 20.62 5.41
CA ARG A 34 32.13 19.45 4.53
C ARG A 34 32.07 19.78 3.04
N HIS A 35 31.56 20.95 2.69
CA HIS A 35 31.50 21.43 1.32
C HIS A 35 32.40 22.65 1.27
N ASP A 36 33.62 22.48 0.76
CA ASP A 36 34.71 23.46 0.72
C ASP A 36 34.34 24.73 -0.09
N GLY A 37 33.47 25.58 0.45
CA GLY A 37 33.13 26.89 -0.10
C GLY A 37 32.21 26.90 -1.32
N ASP A 38 32.07 25.79 -2.05
CA ASP A 38 31.25 25.72 -3.28
C ASP A 38 29.79 25.32 -3.01
N PHE A 39 29.17 26.06 -2.09
CA PHE A 39 27.75 25.96 -1.84
C PHE A 39 26.99 26.79 -2.87
N ASP A 40 26.82 26.19 -4.04
CA ASP A 40 25.91 26.74 -5.03
C ASP A 40 24.52 26.90 -4.39
N LYS A 41 23.84 28.02 -4.65
CA LYS A 41 22.53 28.34 -4.03
C LYS A 41 21.50 27.22 -4.20
N HIS A 42 21.65 26.43 -5.27
CA HIS A 42 20.84 25.24 -5.55
C HIS A 42 21.05 24.10 -4.53
N ASN A 43 22.29 23.84 -4.11
CA ASN A 43 22.59 22.80 -3.12
C ASN A 43 22.06 23.17 -1.72
N ILE A 44 22.16 24.44 -1.33
CA ILE A 44 21.55 24.93 -0.08
C ILE A 44 20.03 24.72 -0.12
N PHE A 45 19.38 25.04 -1.25
CA PHE A 45 17.94 24.88 -1.41
C PHE A 45 17.49 23.42 -1.30
N LEU A 46 18.19 22.49 -1.94
CA LEU A 46 17.88 21.06 -1.85
C LEU A 46 18.06 20.50 -0.42
N ILE A 47 19.13 20.91 0.28
CA ILE A 47 19.34 20.54 1.68
C ILE A 47 18.21 21.08 2.56
N CYS A 48 17.77 22.33 2.33
CA CYS A 48 16.65 22.90 3.08
C CYS A 48 15.35 22.10 2.88
N ILE A 49 15.01 21.73 1.63
CA ILE A 49 13.84 20.90 1.34
C ILE A 49 13.94 19.54 2.04
N PHE A 50 15.11 18.90 1.98
CA PHE A 50 15.33 17.62 2.64
C PHE A 50 15.15 17.74 4.16
N LEU A 51 15.73 18.77 4.78
CA LEU A 51 15.59 19.01 6.22
C LEU A 51 14.13 19.28 6.61
N ASP A 52 13.40 20.07 5.83
CA ASP A 52 11.96 20.31 6.03
C ASP A 52 11.16 19.00 6.00
N GLN A 53 11.44 18.12 5.03
CA GLN A 53 10.78 16.81 4.94
C GLN A 53 11.12 15.90 6.12
N VAL A 54 12.38 15.90 6.58
CA VAL A 54 12.81 15.14 7.75
C VAL A 54 12.13 15.67 9.01
N CYS A 55 12.13 16.98 9.23
CA CYS A 55 11.44 17.64 10.34
C CYS A 55 9.94 17.32 10.34
N ALA A 56 9.27 17.43 9.19
CA ALA A 56 7.86 17.06 9.07
C ALA A 56 7.61 15.59 9.45
N ARG A 57 8.47 14.66 9.02
CA ARG A 57 8.36 13.23 9.37
C ARG A 57 8.62 12.98 10.86
N LEU A 58 9.55 13.71 11.48
CA LEU A 58 9.83 13.63 12.92
C LEU A 58 8.63 14.14 13.72
N ASN A 59 8.09 15.31 13.39
CA ASN A 59 6.91 15.87 14.05
C ASN A 59 5.69 14.92 13.91
N GLN A 60 5.49 14.33 12.73
CA GLN A 60 4.45 13.30 12.53
C GLN A 60 4.70 12.02 13.34
N ARG A 61 5.94 11.66 13.61
CA ARG A 61 6.28 10.51 14.45
C ARG A 61 6.01 10.84 15.92
N GLU A 62 6.46 11.99 16.38
CA GLU A 62 6.22 12.49 17.74
C GLU A 62 4.71 12.61 18.03
N ALA A 63 3.95 13.26 17.15
CA ALA A 63 2.49 13.36 17.29
C ALA A 63 1.82 11.97 17.36
N ARG A 64 2.32 10.98 16.60
CA ARG A 64 1.85 9.60 16.73
C ARG A 64 2.22 9.01 18.08
N CYS A 65 3.46 9.15 18.55
CA CYS A 65 3.89 8.67 19.87
C CYS A 65 3.04 9.26 20.99
N ASN A 66 2.86 10.58 21.01
CA ASN A 66 2.04 11.28 22.01
C ASN A 66 0.58 10.81 21.97
N LYS A 67 0.04 10.58 20.76
CA LYS A 67 -1.29 9.98 20.60
C LYS A 67 -1.36 8.57 21.20
N TRP A 68 -0.33 7.74 21.00
CA TRP A 68 -0.28 6.39 21.58
C TRP A 68 -0.18 6.41 23.08
N GLU A 69 0.68 7.26 23.64
CA GLU A 69 0.79 7.44 25.09
C GLU A 69 -0.53 7.91 25.68
N SER A 70 -1.20 8.89 25.07
CA SER A 70 -2.51 9.35 25.51
C SER A 70 -3.56 8.23 25.51
N LEU A 71 -3.62 7.41 24.44
CA LEU A 71 -4.53 6.27 24.38
C LEU A 71 -4.18 5.19 25.42
N GLU A 72 -2.89 4.94 25.64
CA GLU A 72 -2.39 3.98 26.61
C GLU A 72 -2.73 4.42 28.04
N THR A 73 -2.56 5.70 28.37
CA THR A 73 -2.99 6.27 29.65
C THR A 73 -4.50 6.14 29.83
N ARG A 74 -5.29 6.41 28.78
CA ARG A 74 -6.76 6.42 28.87
C ARG A 74 -7.38 5.02 28.91
N PHE A 75 -6.87 4.08 28.12
CA PHE A 75 -7.49 2.76 27.92
C PHE A 75 -6.63 1.58 28.36
N GLY A 76 -5.35 1.81 28.69
CA GLY A 76 -4.41 0.77 29.07
C GLY A 76 -4.89 -0.14 30.21
N PRO A 77 -5.43 0.41 31.33
CA PRO A 77 -5.98 -0.41 32.41
C PRO A 77 -7.15 -1.28 31.95
N ALA A 78 -8.11 -0.70 31.22
CA ALA A 78 -9.28 -1.42 30.71
C ALA A 78 -8.91 -2.53 29.72
N ILE A 79 -7.89 -2.31 28.88
CA ILE A 79 -7.36 -3.35 27.99
C ILE A 79 -6.74 -4.49 28.80
N THR A 80 -6.00 -4.18 29.86
CA THR A 80 -5.40 -5.20 30.72
C THR A 80 -6.48 -6.05 31.40
N THR A 81 -7.53 -5.43 31.96
CA THR A 81 -8.69 -6.14 32.51
C THR A 81 -9.36 -7.01 31.45
N LEU A 82 -9.62 -6.46 30.26
CA LEU A 82 -10.23 -7.20 29.16
C LEU A 82 -9.43 -8.44 28.75
N GLN A 83 -8.10 -8.33 28.70
CA GLN A 83 -7.20 -9.44 28.36
C GLN A 83 -7.06 -10.48 29.49
N GLN A 84 -7.32 -10.09 30.74
CA GLN A 84 -7.41 -11.01 31.88
C GLN A 84 -8.73 -11.78 31.87
N GLU A 85 -9.84 -11.09 31.61
CA GLU A 85 -11.17 -11.71 31.55
C GLU A 85 -11.35 -12.61 30.31
N ASN A 86 -10.69 -12.28 29.20
CA ASN A 86 -10.83 -13.00 27.93
C ASN A 86 -9.46 -13.41 27.37
N PRO A 87 -8.94 -14.60 27.74
CA PRO A 87 -7.62 -15.06 27.31
C PRO A 87 -7.46 -15.18 25.78
N SER A 88 -8.55 -15.42 25.03
CA SER A 88 -8.51 -15.47 23.56
C SER A 88 -8.05 -14.15 22.93
N ILE A 89 -8.29 -13.03 23.61
CA ILE A 89 -7.94 -11.68 23.16
C ILE A 89 -6.44 -11.38 23.37
N GLN A 90 -5.71 -12.18 24.15
CA GLN A 90 -4.26 -11.98 24.36
C GLN A 90 -3.44 -12.11 23.07
N SER A 91 -3.96 -12.85 22.09
CA SER A 91 -3.34 -12.96 20.75
C SER A 91 -3.33 -11.62 19.98
N PHE A 92 -4.18 -10.65 20.35
CA PHE A 92 -4.23 -9.36 19.70
C PHE A 92 -3.12 -8.44 20.20
N LYS A 93 -2.38 -7.84 19.25
CA LYS A 93 -1.38 -6.82 19.56
C LYS A 93 -2.03 -5.64 20.28
N ARG A 94 -1.45 -5.20 21.41
CA ARG A 94 -1.93 -4.10 22.27
C ARG A 94 -2.33 -2.84 21.50
N PHE A 95 -1.49 -2.42 20.56
CA PHE A 95 -1.77 -1.29 19.66
C PHE A 95 -3.10 -1.41 18.90
N ARG A 96 -3.47 -2.61 18.47
CA ARG A 96 -4.72 -2.85 17.74
C ARG A 96 -5.92 -2.72 18.69
N LEU A 97 -5.78 -3.16 19.94
CA LEU A 97 -6.81 -3.01 20.97
C LEU A 97 -7.04 -1.54 21.31
N LEU A 98 -5.98 -0.74 21.49
CA LEU A 98 -6.09 0.71 21.72
C LEU A 98 -6.90 1.42 20.62
N LYS A 99 -6.66 1.09 19.35
CA LYS A 99 -7.44 1.65 18.23
C LYS A 99 -8.91 1.24 18.23
N ILE A 100 -9.20 0.01 18.68
CA ILE A 100 -10.57 -0.48 18.76
C ILE A 100 -11.28 0.22 19.93
N MET A 101 -10.61 0.37 21.08
CA MET A 101 -11.10 1.14 22.22
C MET A 101 -11.38 2.60 21.83
N GLU A 102 -10.44 3.26 21.14
CA GLU A 102 -10.63 4.62 20.63
C GLU A 102 -11.89 4.72 19.75
N ARG A 103 -12.10 3.74 18.85
CA ARG A 103 -13.23 3.74 17.93
C ARG A 103 -14.59 3.61 18.61
N PHE A 104 -14.64 2.91 19.74
CA PHE A 104 -15.86 2.70 20.51
C PHE A 104 -15.85 3.51 21.82
N GLU A 105 -14.98 4.52 21.90
CA GLU A 105 -14.83 5.45 23.03
C GLU A 105 -14.56 4.80 24.40
N GLY A 106 -14.16 3.53 24.43
CA GLY A 106 -13.95 2.74 25.64
C GLY A 106 -15.13 1.85 26.05
N ASP A 107 -16.20 1.78 25.26
CA ASP A 107 -17.33 0.87 25.49
C ASP A 107 -16.90 -0.59 25.33
N LEU A 108 -16.72 -1.28 26.45
CA LEU A 108 -16.21 -2.65 26.51
C LEU A 108 -17.14 -3.66 25.84
N GLU A 109 -18.46 -3.46 25.89
CA GLU A 109 -19.44 -4.37 25.30
C GLU A 109 -19.32 -4.35 23.77
N LYS A 110 -19.28 -3.16 23.17
CA LYS A 110 -19.10 -3.01 21.71
C LYS A 110 -17.74 -3.50 21.24
N VAL A 111 -16.69 -3.28 22.04
CA VAL A 111 -15.33 -3.77 21.76
C VAL A 111 -15.33 -5.31 21.75
N ASN A 112 -15.94 -5.95 22.74
CA ASN A 112 -16.05 -7.40 22.82
C ASN A 112 -16.87 -7.98 21.66
N GLU A 113 -18.03 -7.40 21.35
CA GLU A 113 -18.85 -7.83 20.21
C GLU A 113 -18.06 -7.73 18.89
N PHE A 114 -17.29 -6.65 18.71
CA PHE A 114 -16.43 -6.48 17.53
C PHE A 114 -15.31 -7.52 17.47
N LEU A 115 -14.64 -7.79 18.59
CA LEU A 115 -13.56 -8.78 18.66
C LEU A 115 -14.08 -10.20 18.39
N GLN A 116 -15.23 -10.58 18.93
CA GLN A 116 -15.89 -11.85 18.62
C GLN A 116 -16.25 -11.96 17.13
N LYS A 117 -16.73 -10.87 16.50
CA LYS A 117 -16.97 -10.85 15.04
C LYS A 117 -15.69 -11.02 14.23
N VAL A 118 -14.57 -10.46 14.69
CA VAL A 118 -13.26 -10.62 14.04
C VAL A 118 -12.73 -12.03 14.19
N GLU A 119 -12.86 -12.63 15.38
CA GLU A 119 -12.46 -14.00 15.67
C GLU A 119 -13.26 -15.00 14.84
N LYS A 120 -14.60 -14.88 14.81
CA LYS A 120 -15.47 -15.69 13.93
C LYS A 120 -15.06 -15.62 12.46
N LYS A 121 -14.64 -14.44 11.99
CA LYS A 121 -14.12 -14.27 10.61
C LYS A 121 -12.75 -14.90 10.39
N HIS A 122 -11.89 -14.91 11.40
CA HIS A 122 -10.56 -15.54 11.33
C HIS A 122 -10.64 -17.06 11.39
N CYS A 123 -11.52 -17.63 12.23
CA CYS A 123 -11.77 -19.08 12.25
C CYS A 123 -12.26 -19.62 10.90
N HIS A 124 -12.98 -18.83 10.10
CA HIS A 124 -13.34 -19.21 8.72
C HIS A 124 -12.19 -19.08 7.71
N LYS A 125 -11.15 -18.31 8.02
CA LYS A 125 -10.02 -18.04 7.12
C LYS A 125 -8.79 -18.91 7.38
N ASP A 126 -8.59 -19.33 8.63
CA ASP A 126 -7.46 -20.19 9.02
C ASP A 126 -7.66 -21.67 8.62
N ARG A 127 -8.83 -22.02 8.07
CA ARG A 127 -9.04 -23.30 7.38
C ARG A 127 -8.28 -23.43 6.05
N ASP A 128 -7.63 -22.37 5.59
CA ASP A 128 -6.88 -22.30 4.33
C ASP A 128 -5.43 -21.86 4.59
N THR A 129 -4.67 -22.65 5.38
CA THR A 129 -3.21 -22.54 5.35
C THR A 129 -2.73 -22.76 3.91
N SER A 130 -1.64 -22.10 3.49
CA SER A 130 -1.12 -22.22 2.12
C SER A 130 -0.81 -23.66 1.72
N THR A 131 -0.42 -24.49 2.69
CA THR A 131 -0.25 -25.95 2.55
C THR A 131 -1.58 -26.67 2.30
N SER A 132 -2.64 -26.33 3.06
CA SER A 132 -3.98 -26.89 2.85
C SER A 132 -4.56 -26.55 1.47
N ARG A 133 -4.32 -25.33 0.95
CA ARG A 133 -4.79 -24.97 -0.40
C ARG A 133 -4.13 -25.78 -1.51
N TYR A 134 -2.85 -26.09 -1.37
CA TYR A 134 -2.14 -26.92 -2.34
C TYR A 134 -2.64 -28.35 -2.30
N GLN A 135 -2.74 -28.93 -1.10
CA GLN A 135 -3.28 -30.27 -0.90
C GLN A 135 -4.70 -30.41 -1.46
N ARG A 136 -5.61 -29.49 -1.10
CA ARG A 136 -6.98 -29.46 -1.64
C ARG A 136 -7.00 -29.35 -3.17
N ARG A 137 -6.07 -28.61 -3.77
CA ARG A 137 -5.99 -28.49 -5.23
C ARG A 137 -5.57 -29.81 -5.87
N GLU A 138 -4.60 -30.52 -5.30
CA GLU A 138 -4.18 -31.83 -5.79
C GLU A 138 -5.28 -32.87 -5.58
N GLU A 139 -5.98 -32.86 -4.44
CA GLU A 139 -7.17 -33.70 -4.20
C GLU A 139 -8.29 -33.44 -5.21
N LEU A 140 -8.55 -32.17 -5.57
CA LEU A 140 -9.54 -31.85 -6.59
C LEU A 140 -9.10 -32.29 -7.99
N LYS A 141 -7.79 -32.21 -8.30
CA LYS A 141 -7.26 -32.72 -9.56
C LYS A 141 -7.42 -34.23 -9.67
N THR A 142 -7.12 -34.97 -8.61
CA THR A 142 -7.29 -36.43 -8.60
C THR A 142 -8.77 -36.81 -8.66
N LYS A 143 -9.62 -36.14 -7.86
CA LYS A 143 -11.07 -36.38 -7.84
C LYS A 143 -11.76 -36.13 -9.19
N TYR A 144 -11.35 -35.09 -9.91
CA TYR A 144 -11.95 -34.70 -11.20
C TYR A 144 -11.06 -35.02 -12.41
N ALA A 145 -10.16 -35.99 -12.31
CA ALA A 145 -9.18 -36.28 -13.36
C ALA A 145 -9.84 -36.59 -14.72
N SER A 146 -10.90 -37.41 -14.74
CA SER A 146 -11.63 -37.77 -15.95
C SER A 146 -12.33 -36.56 -16.60
N GLN A 147 -12.93 -35.68 -15.78
CA GLN A 147 -13.58 -34.45 -16.22
C GLN A 147 -12.57 -33.47 -16.78
N LEU A 148 -11.41 -33.33 -16.13
CA LEU A 148 -10.32 -32.49 -16.63
C LEU A 148 -9.83 -33.00 -18.00
N ALA A 149 -9.69 -34.31 -18.19
CA ALA A 149 -9.34 -34.86 -19.51
C ALA A 149 -10.37 -34.49 -20.59
N GLN A 150 -11.67 -34.59 -20.29
CA GLN A 150 -12.74 -34.18 -21.22
C GLN A 150 -12.69 -32.68 -21.55
N LEU A 151 -12.44 -31.82 -20.55
CA LEU A 151 -12.28 -30.38 -20.75
C LEU A 151 -11.02 -30.05 -21.57
N ALA A 152 -9.93 -30.81 -21.39
CA ALA A 152 -8.71 -30.66 -22.19
C ALA A 152 -8.96 -30.99 -23.66
N THR A 153 -9.70 -32.07 -23.96
CA THR A 153 -10.15 -32.41 -25.33
C THR A 153 -11.03 -31.32 -25.92
N SER A 154 -11.81 -30.63 -25.10
CA SER A 154 -12.63 -29.46 -25.49
C SER A 154 -11.81 -28.15 -25.64
N GLY A 155 -10.48 -28.24 -25.63
CA GLY A 155 -9.57 -27.09 -25.78
C GLY A 155 -9.57 -26.14 -24.59
N ILE A 156 -9.94 -26.59 -23.39
CA ILE A 156 -9.88 -25.80 -22.16
C ILE A 156 -8.55 -26.06 -21.45
N ASN A 157 -7.80 -25.01 -21.14
CA ASN A 157 -6.58 -25.12 -20.34
C ASN A 157 -6.94 -25.46 -18.87
N VAL A 158 -6.76 -26.73 -18.52
CA VAL A 158 -7.08 -27.31 -17.21
C VAL A 158 -6.18 -26.85 -16.06
N ASP A 159 -5.00 -26.29 -16.35
CA ASP A 159 -4.05 -25.83 -15.31
C ASP A 159 -4.50 -24.54 -14.64
N ARG A 160 -5.51 -23.87 -15.19
CA ARG A 160 -6.02 -22.62 -14.65
C ARG A 160 -6.84 -22.89 -13.36
N PRO A 161 -6.55 -22.22 -12.23
CA PRO A 161 -7.23 -22.46 -10.96
C PRO A 161 -8.75 -22.29 -10.96
N TRP A 162 -9.30 -21.52 -11.91
CA TRP A 162 -10.75 -21.31 -12.00
C TRP A 162 -11.49 -22.55 -12.53
N VAL A 163 -10.84 -23.42 -13.32
CA VAL A 163 -11.46 -24.64 -13.87
C VAL A 163 -11.81 -25.61 -12.75
N LEU A 164 -10.85 -25.88 -11.85
CA LEU A 164 -11.08 -26.71 -10.67
C LEU A 164 -12.17 -26.16 -9.75
N ARG A 165 -12.24 -24.83 -9.58
CA ARG A 165 -13.30 -24.19 -8.78
C ARG A 165 -14.68 -24.33 -9.42
N LEU A 166 -14.78 -24.27 -10.74
CA LEU A 166 -16.06 -24.47 -11.42
C LEU A 166 -16.48 -25.93 -11.37
N LEU A 167 -15.55 -26.87 -11.56
CA LEU A 167 -15.83 -28.30 -11.39
C LEU A 167 -16.29 -28.60 -9.97
N GLU A 168 -15.62 -28.08 -8.94
CA GLU A 168 -16.05 -28.24 -7.55
C GLU A 168 -17.44 -27.63 -7.32
N LYS A 169 -17.70 -26.41 -7.82
CA LYS A 169 -18.97 -25.71 -7.67
C LYS A 169 -20.14 -26.41 -8.39
N HIS A 170 -19.86 -27.04 -9.53
CA HIS A 170 -20.85 -27.73 -10.35
C HIS A 170 -20.72 -29.25 -10.26
N GLU A 171 -20.13 -29.75 -9.16
CA GLU A 171 -20.06 -31.17 -8.81
C GLU A 171 -19.45 -32.08 -9.90
N GLY A 172 -18.57 -31.54 -10.74
CA GLY A 172 -17.92 -32.26 -11.83
C GLY A 172 -18.68 -32.22 -13.16
N ASP A 173 -19.71 -31.37 -13.30
CA ASP A 173 -20.44 -31.22 -14.56
C ASP A 173 -19.61 -30.51 -15.63
N VAL A 174 -19.07 -31.29 -16.56
CA VAL A 174 -18.23 -30.83 -17.67
C VAL A 174 -19.00 -29.91 -18.63
N ASN A 175 -20.27 -30.22 -18.90
CA ASN A 175 -21.09 -29.46 -19.85
C ASN A 175 -21.34 -28.04 -19.33
N LYS A 176 -21.63 -27.88 -18.04
CA LYS A 176 -21.76 -26.55 -17.42
C LYS A 176 -20.47 -25.74 -17.49
N VAL A 177 -19.31 -26.38 -17.31
CA VAL A 177 -18.01 -25.67 -17.42
C VAL A 177 -17.77 -25.21 -18.85
N ILE A 178 -18.09 -26.04 -19.85
CA ILE A 178 -18.00 -25.69 -21.27
C ILE A 178 -18.97 -24.55 -21.60
N GLU A 179 -20.22 -24.62 -21.15
CA GLU A 179 -21.23 -23.59 -21.35
C GLU A 179 -20.79 -22.24 -20.76
N ILE A 180 -20.24 -22.25 -19.54
CA ILE A 180 -19.70 -21.05 -18.89
C ILE A 180 -18.53 -20.47 -19.70
N LYS A 181 -17.63 -21.31 -20.23
CA LYS A 181 -16.54 -20.85 -21.11
C LYS A 181 -17.10 -20.24 -22.41
N ALA A 182 -18.09 -20.89 -23.02
CA ALA A 182 -18.74 -20.40 -24.23
C ALA A 182 -19.42 -19.05 -24.00
N LYS A 183 -20.17 -18.91 -22.90
CA LYS A 183 -20.76 -17.63 -22.47
C LYS A 183 -19.71 -16.54 -22.30
N PHE A 184 -18.55 -16.86 -21.71
CA PHE A 184 -17.47 -15.88 -21.60
C PHE A 184 -16.90 -15.47 -22.95
N ALA A 185 -16.74 -16.40 -23.90
CA ALA A 185 -16.30 -16.07 -25.25
C ALA A 185 -17.36 -15.25 -26.01
N GLU A 186 -18.64 -15.55 -25.82
CA GLU A 186 -19.76 -14.80 -26.40
C GLU A 186 -19.83 -13.37 -25.85
N PHE A 187 -19.53 -13.15 -24.57
CA PHE A 187 -19.44 -11.79 -24.02
C PHE A 187 -18.33 -10.96 -24.65
N ASP A 188 -17.19 -11.60 -24.94
CA ASP A 188 -16.07 -10.93 -25.59
C ASP A 188 -16.40 -10.54 -27.05
N THR A 189 -17.31 -11.25 -27.73
CA THR A 189 -17.73 -10.94 -29.10
C THR A 189 -18.96 -10.03 -29.17
N LYS A 190 -19.99 -10.29 -28.37
CA LYS A 190 -21.29 -9.57 -28.41
C LYS A 190 -21.15 -8.07 -28.18
N TYR A 191 -20.21 -7.67 -27.32
CA TYR A 191 -19.96 -6.27 -26.98
C TYR A 191 -18.61 -5.75 -27.46
N ALA A 192 -17.96 -6.43 -28.42
CA ALA A 192 -16.61 -6.09 -28.87
C ALA A 192 -16.52 -4.63 -29.38
N ASN A 193 -17.52 -4.19 -30.14
CA ASN A 193 -17.57 -2.84 -30.71
C ASN A 193 -17.73 -1.78 -29.62
N GLN A 194 -18.62 -2.00 -28.65
CA GLN A 194 -18.85 -1.09 -27.53
C GLN A 194 -17.64 -1.02 -26.60
N ILE A 195 -16.94 -2.15 -26.38
CA ILE A 195 -15.68 -2.18 -25.64
C ILE A 195 -14.62 -1.36 -26.37
N ALA A 196 -14.48 -1.52 -27.70
CA ALA A 196 -13.52 -0.74 -28.48
C ALA A 196 -13.82 0.76 -28.43
N GLN A 197 -15.09 1.17 -28.46
CA GLN A 197 -15.50 2.56 -28.30
C GLN A 197 -15.12 3.10 -26.91
N LEU A 198 -15.40 2.35 -25.84
CA LEU A 198 -15.00 2.73 -24.49
C LEU A 198 -13.47 2.77 -24.31
N GLU A 199 -12.73 1.90 -24.99
CA GLU A 199 -11.25 1.93 -24.98
C GLU A 199 -10.70 3.15 -25.73
N ALA A 200 -11.32 3.55 -26.84
CA ALA A 200 -10.91 4.74 -27.61
C ALA A 200 -11.14 6.05 -26.83
N GLU A 201 -12.15 6.08 -25.96
CA GLU A 201 -12.45 7.23 -25.09
C GLU A 201 -11.67 7.22 -23.76
N ASP A 202 -10.65 6.36 -23.61
CA ASP A 202 -9.83 6.19 -22.40
C ASP A 202 -10.68 5.93 -21.12
N PHE A 203 -11.70 5.08 -21.25
CA PHE A 203 -12.58 4.76 -20.13
C PHE A 203 -11.81 4.10 -18.96
N PRO A 204 -12.06 4.48 -17.69
CA PRO A 204 -11.20 4.12 -16.56
C PRO A 204 -11.15 2.62 -16.21
N VAL A 205 -12.05 1.80 -16.77
CA VAL A 205 -12.11 0.36 -16.49
C VAL A 205 -11.33 -0.41 -17.56
N LYS A 206 -10.05 -0.70 -17.29
CA LYS A 206 -9.17 -1.43 -18.25
C LYS A 206 -9.50 -2.93 -18.41
N ASN A 207 -10.36 -3.50 -17.57
CA ASN A 207 -10.65 -4.94 -17.60
C ASN A 207 -11.87 -5.23 -18.49
N LYS A 208 -11.61 -5.75 -19.70
CA LYS A 208 -12.61 -6.12 -20.71
C LYS A 208 -13.78 -6.97 -20.16
N ARG A 209 -13.51 -7.89 -19.22
CA ARG A 209 -14.56 -8.73 -18.62
C ARG A 209 -15.52 -7.95 -17.73
N ILE A 210 -15.01 -6.91 -17.06
CA ILE A 210 -15.85 -6.06 -16.22
C ILE A 210 -16.69 -5.15 -17.12
N LEU A 211 -16.09 -4.59 -18.17
CA LEU A 211 -16.77 -3.83 -19.21
C LEU A 211 -17.91 -4.62 -19.85
N ALA A 212 -17.64 -5.85 -20.32
CA ALA A 212 -18.67 -6.69 -20.94
C ALA A 212 -19.86 -6.96 -20.01
N ARG A 213 -19.62 -7.18 -18.71
CA ARG A 213 -20.69 -7.35 -17.70
C ARG A 213 -21.47 -6.08 -17.41
N LEU A 214 -20.82 -4.91 -17.48
CA LEU A 214 -21.50 -3.63 -17.32
C LEU A 214 -22.38 -3.33 -18.53
N LEU A 215 -21.87 -3.61 -19.74
CA LEU A 215 -22.62 -3.50 -20.98
C LEU A 215 -23.80 -4.48 -20.98
N GLU A 216 -23.61 -5.73 -20.54
CA GLU A 216 -24.72 -6.69 -20.41
C GLU A 216 -25.84 -6.17 -19.49
N LYS A 217 -25.50 -5.64 -18.32
CA LYS A 217 -26.48 -5.06 -17.38
C LYS A 217 -27.21 -3.84 -17.94
N SER A 218 -26.59 -3.17 -18.91
CA SER A 218 -27.09 -1.95 -19.53
C SER A 218 -27.64 -2.24 -20.94
N ASN A 219 -27.86 -3.50 -21.31
CA ASN A 219 -28.31 -3.93 -22.64
C ASN A 219 -27.45 -3.39 -23.80
N GLY A 220 -26.16 -3.21 -23.57
CA GLY A 220 -25.20 -2.68 -24.54
C GLY A 220 -25.17 -1.15 -24.65
N ASP A 221 -25.92 -0.43 -23.80
CA ASP A 221 -25.94 1.03 -23.78
C ASP A 221 -24.65 1.58 -23.13
N ILE A 222 -23.88 2.31 -23.93
CA ILE A 222 -22.59 2.89 -23.55
C ILE A 222 -22.79 4.08 -22.59
N ASP A 223 -23.84 4.87 -22.78
CA ASP A 223 -24.06 6.10 -22.01
C ASP A 223 -24.47 5.76 -20.58
N VAL A 224 -25.28 4.71 -20.40
CA VAL A 224 -25.62 4.16 -19.08
C VAL A 224 -24.37 3.63 -18.37
N VAL A 225 -23.46 2.95 -19.08
CA VAL A 225 -22.19 2.49 -18.50
C VAL A 225 -21.29 3.66 -18.08
N LYS A 226 -21.24 4.73 -18.87
CA LYS A 226 -20.52 5.96 -18.53
C LYS A 226 -21.10 6.62 -17.28
N GLN A 227 -22.42 6.73 -17.21
CA GLN A 227 -23.13 7.28 -16.04
C GLN A 227 -22.82 6.46 -14.77
N PHE A 228 -22.83 5.12 -14.85
CA PHE A 228 -22.47 4.26 -13.72
C PHE A 228 -21.03 4.47 -13.24
N ALA A 229 -20.08 4.71 -14.16
CA ALA A 229 -18.70 4.98 -13.78
C ALA A 229 -18.57 6.34 -13.09
N GLN A 230 -19.23 7.38 -13.59
CA GLN A 230 -19.27 8.70 -12.96
C GLN A 230 -19.90 8.65 -11.57
N GLU A 231 -21.08 8.01 -11.43
CA GLU A 231 -21.75 7.87 -10.15
C GLU A 231 -20.88 7.13 -9.11
N ARG A 232 -20.13 6.12 -9.58
CA ARG A 232 -19.20 5.39 -8.72
C ARG A 232 -18.00 6.24 -8.32
N GLN A 233 -17.47 7.07 -9.23
CA GLN A 233 -16.41 8.03 -8.91
C GLN A 233 -16.90 9.06 -7.88
N GLU A 234 -18.06 9.67 -8.08
CA GLU A 234 -18.66 10.61 -7.14
C GLU A 234 -18.89 10.01 -5.75
N LYS A 235 -19.46 8.80 -5.67
CA LYS A 235 -19.61 8.07 -4.40
C LYS A 235 -18.27 7.85 -3.72
N HIS A 236 -17.20 7.63 -4.50
CA HIS A 236 -15.86 7.46 -3.97
C HIS A 236 -15.23 8.78 -3.50
N LEU A 237 -15.51 9.90 -4.18
CA LEU A 237 -15.12 11.25 -3.75
C LEU A 237 -15.85 11.65 -2.47
N LYS A 238 -17.19 11.53 -2.42
CA LYS A 238 -17.99 11.80 -1.21
C LYS A 238 -17.50 11.01 0.01
N ARG A 239 -17.09 9.75 -0.19
CA ARG A 239 -16.48 8.93 0.87
C ARG A 239 -15.08 9.38 1.29
N LYS A 240 -14.31 10.04 0.42
CA LYS A 240 -13.05 10.68 0.79
C LYS A 240 -13.31 11.95 1.60
N ASP A 241 -14.33 12.72 1.24
CA ASP A 241 -14.69 13.97 1.94
C ASP A 241 -15.25 13.72 3.34
N HIS A 242 -16.00 12.62 3.54
CA HIS A 242 -16.38 12.21 4.90
C HIS A 242 -15.21 11.65 5.72
N ARG A 243 -14.06 11.37 5.10
CA ARG A 243 -12.86 10.87 5.77
C ARG A 243 -11.81 11.95 6.02
N SER A 244 -11.99 13.17 5.49
CA SER A 244 -11.06 14.29 5.64
C SER A 244 -11.29 15.15 6.89
N ILE A 245 -12.23 14.77 7.79
CA ILE A 245 -12.31 15.37 9.14
C ILE A 245 -11.18 14.84 10.06
N SER A 246 -10.37 13.87 9.62
CA SER A 246 -9.05 13.66 10.21
C SER A 246 -7.97 14.32 9.34
N PRO A 247 -7.24 15.33 9.84
CA PRO A 247 -6.19 15.96 9.08
C PRO A 247 -5.03 14.97 8.93
N THR A 248 -4.93 14.36 7.76
CA THR A 248 -3.69 13.74 7.33
C THR A 248 -3.58 14.02 5.85
N MET A 249 -2.91 15.11 5.52
CA MET A 249 -2.55 15.44 4.14
C MET A 249 -1.80 14.25 3.55
N LYS A 250 -2.42 13.62 2.55
CA LYS A 250 -1.75 12.65 1.69
C LYS A 250 -1.66 13.27 0.32
N THR A 251 -0.44 13.63 -0.04
CA THR A 251 -0.01 13.97 -1.40
C THR A 251 -0.40 12.84 -2.36
N GLN A 252 -0.81 13.23 -3.56
CA GLN A 252 -1.67 12.46 -4.45
C GLN A 252 -0.93 11.45 -5.35
N GLU A 253 0.40 11.32 -5.23
CA GLU A 253 1.23 10.55 -6.18
C GLU A 253 1.48 9.07 -5.81
N ASP A 254 1.12 8.61 -4.61
CA ASP A 254 1.55 7.28 -4.14
C ASP A 254 0.63 6.09 -4.52
N ASN A 255 -0.43 6.29 -5.31
CA ASN A 255 -1.47 5.25 -5.49
C ASN A 255 -1.21 4.21 -6.60
N GLU A 256 -0.14 4.30 -7.38
CA GLU A 256 0.11 3.35 -8.48
C GLU A 256 0.99 2.14 -8.15
N THR A 257 1.63 2.08 -6.99
CA THR A 257 2.50 0.92 -6.64
C THR A 257 1.78 -0.17 -5.84
N CYS A 258 0.62 -0.60 -6.34
CA CYS A 258 -0.07 -1.76 -5.78
C CYS A 258 0.70 -3.05 -6.13
N ARG A 259 1.49 -3.54 -5.15
CA ARG A 259 1.92 -4.95 -4.96
C ARG A 259 2.56 -5.70 -6.15
N LYS A 260 3.46 -5.08 -6.91
CA LYS A 260 4.56 -5.88 -7.51
C LYS A 260 5.56 -6.17 -6.38
N ARG A 261 5.86 -7.45 -6.16
CA ARG A 261 7.01 -7.83 -5.32
C ARG A 261 8.22 -7.18 -5.96
N HIS A 262 8.83 -6.24 -5.25
CA HIS A 262 10.06 -5.64 -5.71
C HIS A 262 11.15 -6.63 -5.28
N ASP A 263 11.69 -7.35 -6.25
CA ASP A 263 12.78 -8.27 -6.00
C ASP A 263 14.03 -7.42 -5.77
N PHE A 264 14.57 -7.48 -4.55
CA PHE A 264 15.82 -6.81 -4.21
C PHE A 264 16.95 -7.53 -4.93
N ASN A 265 17.80 -6.78 -5.65
CA ASN A 265 19.02 -7.35 -6.20
C ASN A 265 20.07 -7.61 -5.09
N SER A 266 21.21 -8.22 -5.43
CA SER A 266 22.28 -8.49 -4.46
C SER A 266 22.78 -7.22 -3.77
N ASP A 267 22.88 -6.14 -4.55
CA ASP A 267 23.50 -4.89 -4.12
C ASP A 267 22.57 -4.13 -3.17
N ASP A 268 21.26 -4.15 -3.43
CA ASP A 268 20.20 -3.67 -2.54
C ASP A 268 20.25 -4.34 -1.17
N LEU A 269 20.47 -5.66 -1.14
CA LEU A 269 20.57 -6.41 0.11
C LEU A 269 21.83 -6.03 0.89
N GLU A 270 22.94 -5.81 0.20
CA GLU A 270 24.19 -5.38 0.82
C GLU A 270 24.11 -3.94 1.34
N ASN A 271 23.53 -3.03 0.55
CA ASN A 271 23.26 -1.65 0.95
C ASN A 271 22.32 -1.60 2.16
N LEU A 272 21.26 -2.42 2.19
CA LEU A 272 20.39 -2.56 3.36
C LEU A 272 21.14 -3.04 4.60
N LYS A 273 22.08 -3.98 4.46
CA LYS A 273 22.91 -4.43 5.59
C LYS A 273 23.78 -3.30 6.11
N LYS A 274 24.48 -2.58 5.23
CA LYS A 274 25.32 -1.42 5.58
C LYS A 274 24.49 -0.34 6.28
N LEU A 275 23.32 -0.01 5.74
CA LEU A 275 22.40 0.97 6.32
C LEU A 275 21.88 0.53 7.69
N ARG A 276 21.56 -0.76 7.88
CA ARG A 276 21.16 -1.28 9.21
C ARG A 276 22.29 -1.24 10.22
N LEU A 277 23.51 -1.57 9.82
CA LEU A 277 24.70 -1.45 10.68
C LEU A 277 24.94 0.01 11.09
N ALA A 278 24.60 0.96 10.22
CA ALA A 278 24.60 2.39 10.50
C ALA A 278 23.38 2.89 11.32
N GLY A 279 22.52 1.98 11.81
CA GLY A 279 21.36 2.32 12.63
C GLY A 279 20.13 2.80 11.87
N VAL A 280 20.11 2.69 10.54
CA VAL A 280 18.94 3.03 9.72
C VAL A 280 17.94 1.88 9.76
N HIS A 281 16.81 2.12 10.42
CA HIS A 281 15.70 1.16 10.53
C HIS A 281 14.47 1.66 9.76
N GLY A 282 13.75 0.74 9.12
CA GLY A 282 12.54 1.09 8.37
C GLY A 282 12.10 0.00 7.40
N ASN A 283 11.11 0.33 6.58
CA ASN A 283 10.70 -0.55 5.48
C ASN A 283 11.85 -0.61 4.46
N PRO A 284 12.41 -1.79 4.17
CA PRO A 284 13.58 -1.94 3.29
C PRO A 284 13.43 -1.24 1.94
N ARG A 285 12.22 -1.28 1.35
CA ARG A 285 11.94 -0.64 0.07
C ARG A 285 11.99 0.88 0.13
N LYS A 286 11.48 1.47 1.22
CA LYS A 286 11.52 2.93 1.41
C LYS A 286 12.93 3.40 1.72
N VAL A 287 13.68 2.63 2.51
CA VAL A 287 15.07 2.91 2.84
C VAL A 287 15.92 2.89 1.58
N LEU A 288 15.77 1.86 0.73
CA LEU A 288 16.50 1.77 -0.53
C LEU A 288 16.09 2.82 -1.55
N ALA A 289 14.79 3.13 -1.67
CA ALA A 289 14.34 4.18 -2.58
C ALA A 289 14.99 5.52 -2.24
N THR A 290 15.00 5.91 -0.95
CA THR A 290 15.68 7.13 -0.49
C THR A 290 17.19 7.03 -0.63
N PHE A 291 17.78 5.85 -0.41
CA PHE A 291 19.21 5.64 -0.61
C PHE A 291 19.63 5.86 -2.06
N HIS A 292 18.92 5.26 -3.03
CA HIS A 292 19.18 5.42 -4.46
C HIS A 292 18.94 6.85 -4.93
N GLU A 293 17.85 7.48 -4.49
CA GLU A 293 17.56 8.89 -4.79
C GLU A 293 18.69 9.82 -4.30
N CYS A 294 19.24 9.57 -3.11
CA CYS A 294 20.40 10.30 -2.61
C CYS A 294 21.66 10.00 -3.43
N ASN A 295 21.88 8.74 -3.83
CA ASN A 295 23.08 8.34 -4.56
C ASN A 295 23.10 8.93 -5.98
N ASP A 296 21.98 8.88 -6.69
CA ASP A 296 21.80 9.50 -8.00
C ASP A 296 22.02 11.02 -7.92
N SER A 297 21.51 11.66 -6.86
CA SER A 297 21.72 13.09 -6.62
C SER A 297 23.19 13.43 -6.35
N ILE A 298 23.95 12.55 -5.68
CA ILE A 298 25.38 12.73 -5.43
C ILE A 298 26.16 12.59 -6.74
N GLU A 299 25.89 11.55 -7.52
CA GLU A 299 26.56 11.30 -8.81
C GLU A 299 26.32 12.45 -9.80
N LEU A 300 25.07 12.93 -9.91
CA LEU A 300 24.73 14.10 -10.72
C LEU A 300 25.49 15.37 -10.28
N THR A 301 25.74 15.52 -8.99
CA THR A 301 26.49 16.65 -8.46
C THR A 301 27.98 16.51 -8.78
N GLN A 302 28.55 15.30 -8.64
CA GLN A 302 29.95 15.03 -8.98
C GLN A 302 30.26 15.29 -10.46
N VAL A 303 29.35 14.92 -11.37
CA VAL A 303 29.50 15.17 -12.80
C VAL A 303 29.47 16.67 -13.13
N ARG A 304 28.71 17.48 -12.38
CA ARG A 304 28.65 18.94 -12.60
C ARG A 304 29.87 19.70 -12.10
N MET A 305 30.67 19.10 -11.22
CA MET A 305 31.90 19.70 -10.69
C MET A 305 33.15 19.36 -11.52
N GLN A 306 33.03 18.46 -12.50
CA GLN A 306 34.09 18.11 -13.46
C GLN A 306 33.99 18.97 -14.71
#